data_AF-A0A117SNK6-F1
#
_entry.id   AF-A0A117SNK6-F1
#
_cell.length_a   1.000
_cell.length_b   1.000
_cell.length_c   1.000
_cell.angle_alpha   90.00
_cell.angle_beta   90.00
_cell.angle_gamma   90.00
#
_symmetry.space_group_name_H-M   'P 1'
#
loop_
_entity.id
_entity.type
_entity.pdbx_description
1 polymer ?
#
loop_
_entity_poly.entity_id
_entity_poly.type
_entity_poly.pdbx_seq_one_letter_code
_entity_poly.pdbx_strand_id
1 'polypeptide(L)'
;MAEKKRDEEEIKQVAQDICQKVNREDEAYTVRDFIFKLMNLHRIDNELYMNELGEFIYFLKKLNIPDKDIEVISEKGQKDWPWFRLFLIRTLTCLKFEEKSESESKVENQGNKVQSLEVAAHEQ
;
A
#
# COMPACT_ATOMS: atom_id res chain seq x y z
N MET A 1 10.06 26.20 0.96
CA MET A 1 10.76 25.01 0.40
C MET A 1 11.21 24.02 1.49
N ALA A 2 11.74 24.47 2.64
CA ALA A 2 12.15 23.55 3.72
C ALA A 2 10.97 22.84 4.40
N GLU A 3 9.85 23.53 4.60
CA GLU A 3 8.64 22.99 5.25
C GLU A 3 8.00 21.85 4.42
N LYS A 4 7.74 22.09 3.14
CA LYS A 4 7.25 21.05 2.21
C LYS A 4 8.12 19.78 2.18
N LYS A 5 9.45 19.91 2.28
CA LYS A 5 10.35 18.75 2.35
C LYS A 5 10.23 17.98 3.66
N ARG A 6 9.96 18.66 4.79
CA ARG A 6 9.72 18.00 6.07
C ARG A 6 8.39 17.25 6.05
N ASP A 7 7.34 17.88 5.52
CA ASP A 7 6.02 17.24 5.40
C ASP A 7 6.09 15.99 4.52
N GLU A 8 6.81 16.04 3.40
CA GLU A 8 6.99 14.88 2.52
C GLU A 8 7.71 13.71 3.20
N GLU A 9 8.73 13.98 4.02
CA GLU A 9 9.44 12.93 4.76
C GLU A 9 8.60 12.37 5.92
N GLU A 10 7.87 13.23 6.63
CA GLU A 10 6.93 12.82 7.68
C GLU A 10 5.82 11.92 7.11
N ILE A 11 5.18 12.35 6.01
CA ILE A 11 4.17 11.56 5.30
C ILE A 11 4.72 10.20 4.91
N LYS A 12 5.94 10.17 4.37
CA LYS A 12 6.58 8.93 3.94
C LYS A 12 6.82 7.99 5.11
N GLN A 13 7.35 8.50 6.22
CA GLN A 13 7.60 7.72 7.43
C GLN A 13 6.30 7.13 7.99
N VAL A 14 5.27 7.98 8.18
CA VAL A 14 3.98 7.57 8.74
C VAL A 14 3.30 6.52 7.85
N ALA A 15 3.32 6.70 6.53
CA ALA A 15 2.76 5.71 5.59
C ALA A 15 3.53 4.38 5.62
N GLN A 16 4.87 4.42 5.73
CA GLN A 16 5.70 3.22 5.82
C GLN A 16 5.43 2.43 7.11
N ASP A 17 5.25 3.11 8.25
CA ASP A 17 4.97 2.47 9.52
C ASP A 17 3.64 1.68 9.47
N ILE A 18 2.63 2.19 8.76
CA ILE A 18 1.39 1.45 8.49
C ILE A 18 1.65 0.24 7.60
N CYS A 19 2.32 0.44 6.46
CA CYS A 19 2.56 -0.62 5.49
C CYS A 19 3.44 -1.76 6.04
N GLN A 20 4.31 -1.49 7.01
CA GLN A 20 5.10 -2.52 7.70
C GLN A 20 4.28 -3.33 8.71
N LYS A 21 3.24 -2.72 9.31
CA LYS A 21 2.37 -3.38 10.31
C LYS A 21 1.27 -4.20 9.66
N VAL A 22 0.78 -3.75 8.51
CA VAL A 22 -0.23 -4.47 7.72
C VAL A 22 0.44 -5.62 6.98
N ASN A 23 0.36 -6.82 7.52
CA ASN A 23 0.97 -8.01 6.95
C ASN A 23 -0.04 -9.04 6.41
N ARG A 24 -1.32 -8.83 6.69
CA ARG A 24 -2.41 -9.67 6.18
C ARG A 24 -3.24 -8.95 5.11
N GLU A 25 -3.76 -9.74 4.18
CA GLU A 25 -4.56 -9.21 3.07
C GLU A 25 -5.88 -8.60 3.53
N ASP A 26 -6.53 -9.18 4.56
CA ASP A 26 -7.77 -8.65 5.13
C ASP A 26 -7.57 -7.28 5.81
N GLU A 27 -6.44 -7.12 6.50
CA GLU A 27 -6.05 -5.84 7.09
C GLU A 27 -5.77 -4.79 6.01
N ALA A 28 -5.03 -5.15 4.97
CA ALA A 28 -4.75 -4.25 3.85
C ALA A 28 -6.02 -3.86 3.10
N TYR A 29 -6.93 -4.81 2.85
CA TYR A 29 -8.23 -4.52 2.26
C TYR A 29 -8.99 -3.50 3.11
N THR A 30 -9.02 -3.70 4.43
CA THR A 30 -9.69 -2.81 5.38
C THR A 30 -9.09 -1.40 5.38
N VAL A 31 -7.76 -1.26 5.39
CA VAL A 31 -7.11 0.06 5.29
C VAL A 31 -7.44 0.75 3.96
N ARG A 32 -7.44 0.01 2.84
CA ARG A 32 -7.82 0.59 1.53
C ARG A 32 -9.27 1.07 1.52
N ASP A 33 -10.19 0.30 2.10
CA ASP A 33 -11.61 0.68 2.20
C ASP A 33 -11.79 1.99 2.97
N PHE A 34 -11.14 2.13 4.14
CA PHE A 34 -11.15 3.40 4.89
C PHE A 34 -10.57 4.55 4.07
N ILE A 35 -9.44 4.35 3.39
CA ILE A 35 -8.85 5.38 2.52
C ILE A 35 -9.85 5.84 1.45
N PHE A 36 -10.55 4.92 0.78
CA PHE A 36 -11.53 5.29 -0.23
C PHE A 36 -12.73 6.04 0.36
N LYS A 37 -13.26 5.60 1.50
CA LYS A 37 -14.32 6.31 2.22
C LYS A 37 -13.91 7.73 2.57
N LEU A 38 -12.76 7.91 3.20
CA LEU A 38 -12.25 9.23 3.62
C LEU A 38 -12.03 10.16 2.42
N MET A 39 -11.48 9.65 1.32
CA MET A 39 -11.28 10.41 0.08
C MET A 39 -12.60 10.88 -0.54
N ASN A 40 -13.64 10.04 -0.49
CA ASN A 40 -14.94 10.36 -1.06
C ASN A 40 -15.74 11.31 -0.15
N LEU A 41 -15.70 11.11 1.17
CA LEU A 41 -16.55 11.83 2.12
C LEU A 41 -16.08 13.24 2.41
N HIS A 42 -14.77 13.52 2.38
CA HIS A 42 -14.18 14.79 2.84
C HIS A 42 -14.87 16.06 2.29
N ARG A 43 -15.46 16.02 1.09
CA ARG A 43 -16.15 17.16 0.46
C ARG A 43 -17.67 17.02 0.37
N ILE A 44 -18.21 15.88 0.80
CA ILE A 44 -19.61 15.52 0.64
C ILE A 44 -20.33 15.61 1.97
N ASP A 45 -19.79 14.95 2.99
CA ASP A 45 -20.42 14.81 4.30
C ASP A 45 -19.35 14.85 5.39
N ASN A 46 -19.24 15.99 6.06
CA ASN A 46 -18.25 16.20 7.10
C ASN A 46 -18.54 15.38 8.37
N GLU A 47 -19.82 15.14 8.70
CA GLU A 47 -20.18 14.35 9.88
C GLU A 47 -19.78 12.89 9.66
N LEU A 48 -20.18 12.32 8.51
CA LEU A 48 -19.81 10.96 8.16
C LEU A 48 -18.28 10.82 7.96
N TYR A 49 -17.62 11.84 7.39
CA TYR A 49 -16.15 11.88 7.30
C TYR A 49 -15.49 11.79 8.68
N MET A 50 -15.95 12.56 9.68
CA MET A 50 -15.38 12.53 11.02
C MET A 50 -15.60 11.18 11.71
N ASN A 51 -16.77 10.55 11.49
CA ASN A 51 -17.05 9.21 11.99
C ASN A 51 -16.10 8.16 11.37
N GLU A 52 -15.96 8.15 10.05
CA GLU A 52 -15.04 7.23 9.36
C GLU A 52 -13.58 7.50 9.70
N LEU A 53 -13.20 8.77 9.96
CA LEU A 53 -11.87 9.12 10.44
C LEU A 53 -11.63 8.53 11.84
N GLY A 54 -12.61 8.63 12.74
CA GLY A 54 -12.55 8.02 14.07
C GLY A 54 -12.38 6.50 14.00
N GLU A 55 -13.18 5.83 13.19
CA GLU A 55 -13.09 4.37 12.97
C GLU A 55 -11.75 3.97 12.35
N PHE A 56 -11.26 4.74 11.38
CA PHE A 56 -9.94 4.50 10.79
C PHE A 56 -8.82 4.61 11.82
N ILE A 57 -8.82 5.67 12.64
CA ILE A 57 -7.86 5.85 13.74
C ILE A 57 -7.93 4.70 14.74
N TYR A 58 -9.14 4.26 15.10
CA TYR A 58 -9.35 3.12 15.99
C TYR A 58 -8.80 1.82 15.40
N PHE A 59 -9.02 1.58 14.11
CA PHE A 59 -8.47 0.43 13.41
C PHE A 59 -6.95 0.45 13.37
N LEU A 60 -6.33 1.60 13.07
CA LEU A 60 -4.88 1.75 13.11
C LEU A 60 -4.30 1.46 14.50
N LYS A 61 -4.96 1.88 15.58
CA LYS A 61 -4.55 1.52 16.95
C LYS A 61 -4.56 0.00 17.16
N LYS A 62 -5.55 -0.73 16.64
CA LYS A 62 -5.58 -2.21 16.71
C LYS A 62 -4.42 -2.89 15.98
N LEU A 63 -3.90 -2.25 14.94
CA LEU A 63 -2.72 -2.71 14.21
C LEU A 63 -1.40 -2.40 14.94
N ASN A 64 -1.45 -1.83 16.15
CA ASN A 64 -0.28 -1.40 16.93
C ASN A 64 0.59 -0.39 16.17
N ILE A 65 -0.05 0.54 15.45
CA ILE A 65 0.61 1.73 14.91
C ILE A 65 1.06 2.61 16.08
N PRO A 66 2.28 3.19 16.05
CA PRO A 66 2.78 4.03 17.14
C PRO A 66 1.83 5.20 17.45
N ASP A 67 1.61 5.50 18.74
CA ASP A 67 0.70 6.56 19.18
C ASP A 67 1.05 7.93 18.58
N LYS A 68 2.35 8.22 18.40
CA LYS A 68 2.82 9.43 17.73
C LYS A 68 2.25 9.58 16.31
N ASP A 69 2.13 8.47 15.58
CA ASP A 69 1.68 8.49 14.18
C ASP A 69 0.15 8.58 14.16
N ILE A 70 -0.53 7.90 15.08
CA ILE A 70 -1.97 8.05 15.32
C ILE A 70 -2.33 9.51 15.62
N GLU A 71 -1.58 10.18 16.49
CA GLU A 71 -1.82 11.59 16.84
C GLU A 71 -1.66 12.49 15.61
N VAL A 72 -0.58 12.31 14.85
CA VAL A 72 -0.34 13.06 13.60
C VAL A 72 -1.47 12.84 12.59
N ILE A 73 -1.83 11.58 12.32
CA ILE A 73 -2.90 11.22 11.38
C ILE A 73 -4.24 11.82 11.83
N SER A 74 -4.57 11.74 13.12
CA SER A 74 -5.81 12.27 13.69
C SER A 74 -5.87 13.80 13.56
N GLU A 75 -4.79 14.51 13.92
CA GLU A 75 -4.75 15.96 13.83
C GLU A 75 -4.83 16.43 12.37
N LYS A 76 -3.99 15.85 11.50
CA LYS A 76 -3.92 16.23 10.09
C LYS A 76 -5.21 15.89 9.35
N GLY A 77 -5.83 14.74 9.67
CA GLY A 77 -7.13 14.35 9.11
C GLY A 77 -8.25 15.34 9.41
N GLN A 78 -8.16 16.09 10.51
CA GLN A 78 -9.18 17.09 10.87
C GLN A 78 -8.88 18.48 10.32
N LYS A 79 -7.61 18.86 10.18
CA LYS A 79 -7.20 20.27 9.97
C LYS A 79 -6.41 20.54 8.69
N ASP A 80 -5.83 19.51 8.07
CA ASP A 80 -4.84 19.66 7.00
C ASP A 80 -5.07 18.62 5.90
N TRP A 81 -6.14 18.84 5.14
CA TRP A 81 -6.51 17.95 4.04
C TRP A 81 -5.40 17.77 2.99
N PRO A 82 -4.63 18.79 2.56
CA PRO A 82 -3.54 18.60 1.63
C PRO A 82 -2.50 17.59 2.11
N TRP A 83 -2.06 17.68 3.38
CA TRP A 83 -1.15 16.69 3.99
C TRP A 83 -1.84 15.33 4.07
N PHE A 84 -3.06 15.29 4.59
CA PHE A 84 -3.78 14.03 4.84
C PHE A 84 -4.07 13.26 3.55
N ARG A 85 -4.49 13.96 2.50
CA ARG A 85 -4.69 13.37 1.17
C ARG A 85 -3.41 12.76 0.62
N LEU A 86 -2.27 13.41 0.77
CA LEU A 86 -0.99 12.87 0.32
C LEU A 86 -0.60 11.63 1.12
N PHE A 87 -0.80 11.66 2.44
CA PHE A 87 -0.66 10.48 3.31
C PHE A 87 -1.54 9.31 2.84
N LEU A 88 -2.85 9.53 2.65
CA LEU A 88 -3.78 8.48 2.17
C LEU A 88 -3.31 7.87 0.83
N ILE A 89 -2.88 8.70 -0.12
CA ILE A 89 -2.35 8.24 -1.42
C ILE A 89 -1.05 7.42 -1.25
N ARG A 90 -0.15 7.84 -0.35
CA ARG A 90 1.10 7.11 -0.10
C ARG A 90 0.87 5.79 0.59
N THR A 91 0.01 5.76 1.61
CA THR A 91 -0.41 4.52 2.27
C THR A 91 -1.05 3.56 1.26
N LEU A 92 -1.97 4.05 0.41
CA LEU A 92 -2.55 3.23 -0.65
C LEU A 92 -1.50 2.67 -1.63
N THR A 93 -0.46 3.45 -1.92
CA THR A 93 0.61 3.03 -2.84
C THR A 93 1.48 1.94 -2.23
N CYS A 94 1.84 2.03 -0.94
CA CYS A 94 2.67 1.02 -0.29
C CYS A 94 1.89 -0.23 0.15
N LEU A 95 0.56 -0.16 0.25
CA LEU A 95 -0.32 -1.31 0.46
C LEU A 95 -0.59 -2.12 -0.83
N LYS A 96 -0.10 -1.68 -1.99
CA LYS A 96 -0.06 -2.53 -3.17
C LYS A 96 0.93 -3.64 -2.87
N PHE A 97 0.42 -4.80 -2.47
CA PHE A 97 1.24 -6.00 -2.46
C PHE A 97 1.81 -6.13 -3.87
N GLU A 98 3.13 -6.13 -3.99
CA GLU A 98 3.74 -6.71 -5.17
C GLU A 98 3.08 -8.08 -5.33
N GLU A 99 2.33 -8.28 -6.42
CA GLU A 99 2.09 -9.63 -6.90
C GLU A 99 3.47 -10.25 -6.90
N LYS A 100 3.73 -11.18 -5.98
CA LYS A 100 4.96 -11.96 -6.04
C LYS A 100 4.88 -12.65 -7.38
N SER A 101 5.54 -12.09 -8.39
CA SER A 101 5.82 -12.79 -9.62
C SER A 101 6.64 -14.00 -9.19
N GLU A 102 5.99 -15.14 -9.12
CA GLU A 102 6.63 -16.45 -9.04
C GLU A 102 7.44 -16.63 -10.32
N SER A 103 8.63 -16.02 -10.39
CA SER A 103 9.52 -16.10 -11.54
C SER A 103 10.96 -15.79 -11.16
N GLU A 104 11.44 -16.39 -10.07
CA GLU A 104 12.88 -16.68 -9.95
C GLU A 104 13.06 -18.19 -9.69
N SER A 105 12.50 -19.02 -10.57
CA SER A 105 13.04 -20.37 -10.73
C SER A 105 14.41 -20.23 -11.40
N LYS A 106 15.47 -20.23 -10.58
CA LYS A 106 16.81 -20.62 -11.02
C LYS A 106 16.71 -22.00 -11.67
N VAL A 107 16.66 -22.04 -13.00
CA VAL A 107 17.04 -23.23 -13.76
C VAL A 107 18.43 -22.93 -14.31
N GLU A 108 19.44 -23.43 -13.59
CA GLU A 108 20.80 -23.57 -14.11
C GLU A 108 20.74 -24.47 -15.34
N ASN A 109 20.84 -23.88 -16.53
CA ASN A 109 20.99 -24.65 -17.76
C ASN A 109 22.47 -25.02 -17.92
N GLN A 110 22.92 -26.06 -17.20
CA GLN A 110 24.14 -26.77 -17.54
C GLN A 110 23.86 -27.61 -18.79
N GLY A 111 24.59 -27.30 -19.86
CA GLY A 111 24.42 -27.95 -21.14
C GLY A 111 24.65 -29.45 -21.10
N ASN A 112 23.91 -30.16 -21.96
CA ASN A 112 24.38 -31.43 -22.47
C ASN A 112 24.17 -31.50 -23.99
N LYS A 113 25.28 -31.79 -24.65
CA LYS A 113 25.48 -31.96 -26.09
C LYS A 113 25.17 -33.42 -26.46
N VAL A 114 24.80 -33.66 -27.73
CA VAL A 114 24.82 -34.93 -28.54
C VAL A 114 23.49 -35.04 -29.31
N GLN A 115 23.41 -34.64 -30.59
CA GLN A 115 23.80 -35.30 -31.86
C GLN A 115 22.73 -36.23 -32.48
N SER A 116 22.26 -35.80 -33.65
CA SER A 116 21.82 -36.53 -34.86
C SER A 116 20.69 -37.56 -34.81
N LEU A 117 19.64 -37.34 -35.62
CA LEU A 117 19.42 -38.11 -36.86
C LEU A 117 18.32 -37.46 -37.74
N GLU A 118 18.64 -37.23 -39.02
CA GLU A 118 17.68 -37.02 -40.12
C GLU A 118 16.92 -38.32 -40.41
N VAL A 119 15.61 -38.27 -40.71
CA VAL A 119 14.97 -39.05 -41.79
C VAL A 119 13.71 -38.33 -42.27
N ALA A 120 13.54 -38.27 -43.60
CA ALA A 120 12.49 -37.62 -44.37
C ALA A 120 11.23 -38.49 -44.62
N ALA A 121 10.24 -37.87 -45.29
CA ALA A 121 9.13 -38.45 -46.09
C ALA A 121 7.93 -39.02 -45.28
N HIS A 122 6.66 -38.92 -45.70
CA HIS A 122 6.00 -38.51 -46.94
C HIS A 122 4.53 -38.13 -46.64
N GLU A 123 3.93 -37.40 -47.57
CA GLU A 123 2.50 -37.06 -47.69
C GLU A 123 1.59 -38.30 -47.80
N GLN A 124 0.34 -38.15 -47.33
CA GLN A 124 -0.85 -38.75 -47.93
C GLN A 124 -2.00 -37.74 -47.87
#